data_AF-A0A9W7GSY7-F1
#
_entry.id   AF-A0A9W7GSY7-F1
#
_cell.length_a   1.000
_cell.length_b   1.000
_cell.length_c   1.000
_cell.angle_alpha   90.00
_cell.angle_beta   90.00
_cell.angle_gamma   90.00
#
_symmetry.space_group_name_H-M   'P 1'
#
loop_
_entity.id
_entity.type
_entity.pdbx_description
1 polymer ?
#
loop_
_entity_poly.entity_id
_entity_poly.type
_entity_poly.pdbx_seq_one_letter_code
_entity_poly.pdbx_strand_id
1 'polypeptide(L)'
;MNKVKSSTKNLDFSKSGDVAVSTAERVKSFQTDEDPSFVELLFQYGRYLLISSSRPGTQVSNLQGIWNKDIEPAWDCAPHLNINLQMNYWPSLPCNLKECQEPLFDYISSLSINGSKTAKVNYEASGWVAHQVTDIWAKTSPDRGEAVWALWPIGGAWLCTHLWEHFTYTMDKGPGGYLETNPSTSPEHMFVAPDGKPASVSYSSTMDIAIITEVFSEIVSAAEILGRKDDALIGKVRDAHTKLQIPGRKADSQFY
;
A
#
# COMPACT_ATOMS: atom_id res chain seq x y z
N MET A 1 -0.71 38.60 -14.86
CA MET A 1 -1.60 37.51 -15.29
C MET A 1 -0.82 36.64 -16.29
N ASN A 2 0.02 35.73 -15.80
CA ASN A 2 0.85 34.87 -16.65
C ASN A 2 0.29 33.44 -16.61
N LYS A 3 -0.33 33.01 -17.71
CA LYS A 3 -0.77 31.63 -17.90
C LYS A 3 0.46 30.73 -18.03
N VAL A 4 0.70 29.88 -17.02
CA VAL A 4 1.62 28.76 -17.12
C VAL A 4 1.09 27.80 -18.19
N LYS A 5 1.85 27.61 -19.27
CA LYS A 5 1.54 26.62 -20.29
C LYS A 5 1.80 25.23 -19.70
N SER A 6 0.74 24.41 -19.64
CA SER A 6 0.84 22.98 -19.41
C SER A 6 1.76 22.35 -20.46
N SER A 7 2.87 21.74 -20.03
CA SER A 7 3.70 20.92 -20.91
C SER A 7 3.15 19.49 -20.90
N THR A 8 2.09 19.24 -21.66
CA THR A 8 1.79 17.89 -22.14
C THR A 8 2.90 17.49 -23.11
N LYS A 9 3.96 16.85 -22.61
CA LYS A 9 4.90 16.10 -23.45
C LYS A 9 4.15 14.88 -24.00
N ASN A 10 3.45 15.07 -25.11
CA ASN A 10 3.08 13.96 -25.97
C ASN A 10 4.40 13.39 -26.52
N LEU A 11 4.66 12.12 -26.21
CA LEU A 11 5.77 11.36 -26.79
C LEU A 11 5.50 11.23 -28.30
N ASP A 12 6.47 11.67 -29.11
CA ASP A 12 6.39 11.70 -30.57
C ASP A 12 6.86 10.36 -31.16
N PHE A 13 6.00 9.69 -31.93
CA PHE A 13 6.20 8.36 -32.49
C PHE A 13 6.69 8.37 -33.96
N SER A 14 7.14 9.50 -34.48
CA SER A 14 7.45 9.63 -35.90
C SER A 14 8.89 9.28 -36.29
N LYS A 15 9.30 8.01 -36.15
CA LYS A 15 10.39 7.41 -36.97
C LYS A 15 10.13 5.95 -37.31
N SER A 16 9.26 5.74 -38.29
CA SER A 16 9.08 4.47 -39.00
C SER A 16 10.10 4.37 -40.14
N GLY A 17 11.08 3.47 -40.03
CA GLY A 17 12.08 3.26 -41.08
C GLY A 17 12.97 2.02 -40.95
N ASP A 18 13.11 1.44 -39.77
CA ASP A 18 13.90 0.20 -39.59
C ASP A 18 12.99 -1.02 -39.49
N VAL A 19 13.39 -2.12 -40.14
CA VAL A 19 12.79 -3.46 -39.98
C VAL A 19 12.71 -3.74 -38.49
N ALA A 20 11.50 -3.78 -37.93
CA ALA A 20 11.31 -3.90 -36.49
C ALA A 20 11.87 -5.26 -36.00
N VAL A 21 13.07 -5.22 -35.41
CA VAL A 21 13.71 -6.35 -34.72
C VAL A 21 12.76 -6.84 -33.62
N SER A 22 12.60 -8.16 -33.47
CA SER A 22 11.66 -8.70 -32.49
C SER A 22 12.07 -8.34 -31.05
N THR A 23 11.11 -8.19 -30.13
CA THR A 23 11.41 -7.94 -28.71
C THR A 23 12.36 -8.99 -28.12
N ALA A 24 12.22 -10.25 -28.55
CA ALA A 24 13.10 -11.35 -28.11
C ALA A 24 14.56 -11.17 -28.56
N GLU A 25 14.78 -10.64 -29.76
CA GLU A 25 16.12 -10.32 -30.24
C GLU A 25 16.69 -9.10 -29.53
N ARG A 26 15.88 -8.06 -29.29
CA ARG A 26 16.27 -6.86 -28.52
C ARG A 26 16.74 -7.21 -27.10
N VAL A 27 16.07 -8.15 -26.43
CA VAL A 27 16.52 -8.67 -25.11
C VAL A 27 17.91 -9.29 -25.20
N LYS A 28 18.19 -10.09 -26.25
CA LYS A 28 19.47 -10.78 -26.41
C LYS A 28 20.61 -9.82 -26.72
N SER A 29 20.35 -8.77 -27.50
CA SER A 29 21.37 -7.80 -27.91
C SER A 29 21.60 -6.67 -26.90
N PHE A 30 20.71 -6.49 -25.92
CA PHE A 30 20.75 -5.36 -24.97
C PHE A 30 22.08 -5.15 -24.25
N GLN A 31 22.80 -6.24 -23.93
CA GLN A 31 24.13 -6.16 -23.29
C GLN A 31 25.18 -5.42 -24.14
N THR A 32 24.93 -5.27 -25.44
CA THR A 32 25.89 -4.69 -26.41
C THR A 32 25.37 -3.45 -27.11
N ASP A 33 24.05 -3.29 -27.28
CA ASP A 33 23.45 -2.16 -27.99
C ASP A 33 22.88 -1.06 -27.07
N GLU A 34 22.59 -1.40 -25.80
CA GLU A 34 21.96 -0.54 -24.80
C GLU A 34 20.73 0.24 -25.32
N ASP A 35 19.90 -0.38 -26.18
CA ASP A 35 18.76 0.27 -26.85
C ASP A 35 17.86 1.08 -25.89
N PRO A 36 17.91 2.44 -25.91
CA PRO A 36 17.14 3.25 -24.98
C PRO A 36 15.63 3.10 -25.15
N SER A 37 15.16 2.80 -26.36
CA SER A 37 13.74 2.56 -26.61
C SER A 37 13.26 1.22 -26.05
N PHE A 38 14.18 0.27 -25.79
CA PHE A 38 13.86 -0.99 -25.13
C PHE A 38 13.70 -0.79 -23.62
N VAL A 39 14.50 0.09 -23.02
CA VAL A 39 14.34 0.51 -21.62
C VAL A 39 12.98 1.18 -21.41
N GLU A 40 12.56 2.07 -22.32
CA GLU A 40 11.23 2.66 -22.29
C GLU A 40 10.13 1.61 -22.42
N LEU A 41 10.27 0.65 -23.35
CA LEU A 41 9.32 -0.44 -23.51
C LEU A 41 9.18 -1.26 -22.22
N LEU A 42 10.29 -1.63 -21.57
CA LEU A 42 10.28 -2.37 -20.31
C LEU A 42 9.63 -1.57 -19.17
N PHE A 43 9.89 -0.26 -19.09
CA PHE A 43 9.25 0.63 -18.13
C PHE A 43 7.72 0.67 -18.32
N GLN A 44 7.25 0.87 -19.56
CA GLN A 44 5.81 0.85 -19.84
C GLN A 44 5.20 -0.54 -19.65
N TYR A 45 5.96 -1.61 -19.88
CA TYR A 45 5.50 -2.97 -19.63
C TYR A 45 5.22 -3.21 -18.13
N GLY A 46 6.04 -2.67 -17.22
CA GLY A 46 5.76 -2.70 -15.79
C GLY A 46 4.43 -2.04 -15.42
N ARG A 47 4.14 -0.87 -16.01
CA ARG A 47 2.84 -0.18 -15.85
C ARG A 47 1.68 -1.02 -16.41
N TYR A 48 1.84 -1.55 -17.61
CA TYR A 48 0.87 -2.43 -18.25
C TYR A 48 0.54 -3.66 -17.41
N LEU A 49 1.56 -4.32 -16.84
CA LEU A 49 1.37 -5.51 -16.02
C LEU A 49 0.58 -5.19 -14.75
N LEU A 50 0.93 -4.11 -14.03
CA LEU A 50 0.19 -3.72 -12.82
C LEU A 50 -1.27 -3.36 -13.13
N ILE A 51 -1.53 -2.60 -14.20
CA ILE A 51 -2.90 -2.30 -14.66
C ILE A 51 -3.67 -3.59 -14.97
N SER A 52 -3.00 -4.60 -15.52
CA SER A 52 -3.63 -5.83 -15.95
C SER A 52 -3.84 -6.84 -14.81
N SER A 53 -3.08 -6.74 -13.73
CA SER A 53 -3.12 -7.68 -12.59
C SER A 53 -3.73 -7.12 -11.32
N SER A 54 -3.90 -5.79 -11.19
CA SER A 54 -4.42 -5.16 -9.96
C SER A 54 -5.36 -3.99 -10.28
N ARG A 55 -6.65 -4.26 -10.29
CA ARG A 55 -7.69 -3.24 -10.54
C ARG A 55 -8.67 -3.19 -9.36
N PRO A 56 -9.33 -2.05 -9.11
CA PRO A 56 -10.40 -1.98 -8.11
C PRO A 56 -11.35 -3.17 -8.15
N GLY A 57 -11.57 -3.82 -7.00
CA GLY A 57 -12.39 -5.02 -6.87
C GLY A 57 -11.73 -6.36 -7.27
N THR A 58 -10.44 -6.38 -7.66
CA THR A 58 -9.70 -7.64 -7.89
C THR A 58 -8.91 -8.07 -6.66
N GLN A 59 -8.27 -9.24 -6.73
CA GLN A 59 -7.24 -9.64 -5.78
C GLN A 59 -5.93 -8.89 -6.04
N VAL A 60 -4.99 -8.98 -5.08
CA VAL A 60 -3.65 -8.42 -5.25
C VAL A 60 -2.86 -9.12 -6.36
N SER A 61 -2.00 -8.36 -7.04
CA SER A 61 -1.00 -8.90 -7.96
C SER A 61 -0.01 -9.78 -7.19
N ASN A 62 -0.08 -11.10 -7.35
CA ASN A 62 0.74 -12.07 -6.62
C ASN A 62 2.14 -12.24 -7.27
N LEU A 63 2.90 -13.29 -6.94
CA LEU A 63 4.26 -13.50 -7.48
C LEU A 63 4.32 -13.56 -9.02
N GLN A 64 3.23 -13.94 -9.68
CA GLN A 64 3.13 -14.00 -11.14
C GLN A 64 2.03 -13.05 -11.66
N GLY A 65 1.65 -12.05 -10.87
CA GLY A 65 0.53 -11.16 -11.15
C GLY A 65 -0.79 -11.91 -11.09
N ILE A 66 -1.26 -12.37 -12.25
CA ILE A 66 -2.44 -13.23 -12.41
C ILE A 66 -2.18 -14.37 -13.42
N TRP A 67 -0.94 -14.52 -13.90
CA TRP A 67 -0.61 -15.42 -15.01
C TRP A 67 0.13 -16.64 -14.50
N ASN A 68 -0.60 -17.76 -14.35
CA ASN A 68 -0.04 -19.04 -13.98
C ASN A 68 -0.67 -20.17 -14.81
N LYS A 69 0.16 -21.11 -15.26
CA LYS A 69 -0.27 -22.31 -16.01
C LYS A 69 -0.11 -23.60 -15.21
N ASP A 70 0.65 -23.56 -14.13
CA ASP A 70 1.07 -24.74 -13.39
C ASP A 70 0.10 -24.98 -12.21
N ILE A 71 -0.25 -26.23 -11.93
CA ILE A 71 -1.12 -26.57 -10.79
C ILE A 71 -0.40 -26.32 -9.47
N GLU A 72 0.91 -26.60 -9.45
CA GLU A 72 1.81 -26.41 -8.31
C GLU A 72 2.93 -25.43 -8.72
N PRO A 73 2.63 -24.12 -8.79
CA PRO A 73 3.61 -23.12 -9.18
C PRO A 73 4.70 -22.93 -8.11
N ALA A 74 5.84 -22.38 -8.52
CA ALA A 74 6.91 -22.06 -7.58
C ALA A 74 6.41 -21.11 -6.47
N TRP A 75 6.66 -21.49 -5.21
CA TRP A 75 6.19 -20.77 -4.01
C TRP A 75 4.68 -20.50 -4.03
N ASP A 76 3.90 -21.44 -4.57
CA ASP A 76 2.44 -21.39 -4.67
C ASP A 76 1.90 -20.16 -5.42
N CYS A 77 2.76 -19.45 -6.15
CA CYS A 77 2.43 -18.15 -6.75
C CYS A 77 1.87 -17.14 -5.72
N ALA A 78 2.11 -17.39 -4.43
CA ALA A 78 1.44 -16.74 -3.32
C ALA A 78 1.97 -15.32 -3.06
N PRO A 79 1.18 -14.40 -2.47
CA PRO A 79 1.70 -13.10 -2.07
C PRO A 79 2.76 -13.25 -0.96
N HIS A 80 3.99 -12.83 -1.27
CA HIS A 80 5.12 -12.83 -0.34
C HIS A 80 5.36 -11.43 0.22
N LEU A 81 5.26 -11.29 1.54
CA LEU A 81 5.21 -10.02 2.26
C LEU A 81 6.57 -9.56 2.79
N ASN A 82 7.65 -10.28 2.48
CA ASN A 82 9.00 -9.94 2.91
C ASN A 82 9.82 -9.21 1.83
N ILE A 83 9.22 -8.89 0.68
CA ILE A 83 9.71 -7.94 -0.35
C ILE A 83 8.78 -7.92 -1.57
N ASN A 84 8.31 -9.09 -2.02
CA ASN A 84 7.76 -9.24 -3.38
C ASN A 84 6.44 -8.50 -3.58
N LEU A 85 5.52 -8.62 -2.62
CA LEU A 85 4.23 -7.96 -2.73
C LEU A 85 4.42 -6.43 -2.67
N GLN A 86 5.28 -5.94 -1.77
CA GLN A 86 5.61 -4.51 -1.72
C GLN A 86 6.19 -4.02 -3.05
N MET A 87 7.13 -4.78 -3.62
CA MET A 87 7.77 -4.48 -4.89
C MET A 87 6.78 -4.38 -6.05
N ASN A 88 5.76 -5.26 -6.07
CA ASN A 88 4.70 -5.20 -7.08
C ASN A 88 3.97 -3.85 -7.08
N TYR A 89 3.85 -3.19 -5.93
CA TYR A 89 3.11 -1.93 -5.76
C TYR A 89 3.97 -0.66 -5.70
N TRP A 90 5.30 -0.74 -5.59
CA TRP A 90 6.17 0.44 -5.68
C TRP A 90 5.93 1.33 -6.91
N PRO A 91 5.67 0.82 -8.13
CA PRO A 91 5.44 1.69 -9.27
C PRO A 91 4.06 2.39 -9.25
N SER A 92 3.11 1.94 -8.42
CA SER A 92 1.72 2.40 -8.48
C SER A 92 1.56 3.92 -8.40
N LEU A 93 2.09 4.53 -7.34
CA LEU A 93 2.04 5.98 -7.14
C LEU A 93 2.93 6.76 -8.12
N PRO A 94 4.26 6.54 -8.17
CA PRO A 94 5.15 7.32 -9.05
C PRO A 94 4.83 7.18 -10.54
N CYS A 95 4.17 6.10 -10.97
CA CYS A 95 3.77 5.89 -12.36
C CYS A 95 2.30 6.27 -12.65
N ASN A 96 1.65 6.99 -11.74
CA ASN A 96 0.29 7.51 -11.85
C ASN A 96 -0.76 6.42 -12.10
N LEU A 97 -0.73 5.38 -11.26
CA LEU A 97 -1.61 4.20 -11.25
C LEU A 97 -2.17 3.95 -9.84
N LYS A 98 -2.55 5.02 -9.12
CA LYS A 98 -2.93 4.96 -7.70
C LYS A 98 -4.11 4.02 -7.43
N GLU A 99 -5.06 3.93 -8.36
CA GLU A 99 -6.21 3.03 -8.31
C GLU A 99 -5.81 1.56 -8.29
N CYS A 100 -4.61 1.22 -8.78
CA CYS A 100 -4.13 -0.16 -8.73
C CYS A 100 -3.76 -0.58 -7.31
N GLN A 101 -3.65 0.31 -6.33
CA GLN A 101 -3.40 -0.04 -4.93
C GLN A 101 -4.65 -0.48 -4.16
N GLU A 102 -5.85 -0.27 -4.69
CA GLU A 102 -7.10 -0.59 -3.99
C GLU A 102 -7.19 -2.07 -3.58
N PRO A 103 -6.86 -3.06 -4.44
CA PRO A 103 -6.76 -4.46 -4.02
C PRO A 103 -5.80 -4.70 -2.86
N LEU A 104 -4.70 -3.94 -2.78
CA LEU A 104 -3.75 -4.08 -1.67
C LEU A 104 -4.38 -3.62 -0.35
N PHE A 105 -5.18 -2.56 -0.36
CA PHE A 105 -5.83 -2.04 0.85
C PHE A 105 -6.93 -2.98 1.35
N ASP A 106 -7.75 -3.50 0.44
CA ASP A 106 -8.75 -4.53 0.76
C ASP A 106 -8.09 -5.78 1.36
N TYR A 107 -6.94 -6.16 0.81
CA TYR A 107 -6.18 -7.30 1.27
C TYR A 107 -5.52 -7.05 2.63
N ILE A 108 -4.96 -5.87 2.88
CA ILE A 108 -4.47 -5.45 4.21
C ILE A 108 -5.61 -5.47 5.24
N SER A 109 -6.81 -5.01 4.88
CA SER A 109 -7.99 -5.07 5.75
C SER A 109 -8.36 -6.51 6.11
N SER A 110 -8.31 -7.43 5.13
CA SER A 110 -8.55 -8.86 5.38
C SER A 110 -7.47 -9.48 6.28
N LEU A 111 -6.20 -9.12 6.06
CA LEU A 111 -5.07 -9.55 6.88
C LEU A 111 -5.16 -9.01 8.32
N SER A 112 -5.68 -7.80 8.54
CA SER A 112 -5.80 -7.24 9.89
C SER A 112 -6.83 -7.99 10.74
N ILE A 113 -7.94 -8.41 10.12
CA ILE A 113 -8.96 -9.24 10.76
C ILE A 113 -8.36 -10.59 11.16
N ASN A 114 -7.76 -11.31 10.21
CA ASN A 114 -7.18 -12.64 10.46
C ASN A 114 -5.96 -12.58 11.40
N GLY A 115 -5.11 -11.57 11.21
CA GLY A 115 -3.88 -11.34 11.95
C GLY A 115 -4.09 -11.05 13.42
N SER A 116 -5.28 -10.54 13.80
CA SER A 116 -5.64 -10.37 15.21
C SER A 116 -5.67 -11.70 15.96
N LYS A 117 -6.16 -12.76 15.31
CA LYS A 117 -6.15 -14.11 15.88
C LYS A 117 -4.73 -14.65 16.01
N THR A 118 -3.88 -14.42 15.01
CA THR A 118 -2.46 -14.81 15.06
C THR A 118 -1.72 -14.08 16.19
N ALA A 119 -1.91 -12.76 16.33
CA ALA A 119 -1.27 -11.97 17.40
C ALA A 119 -1.63 -12.52 18.79
N LYS A 120 -2.93 -12.78 19.01
CA LYS A 120 -3.43 -13.32 20.27
C LYS A 120 -2.93 -14.73 20.57
N VAL A 121 -3.00 -15.64 19.59
CA VAL A 121 -2.68 -17.07 19.81
C VAL A 121 -1.19 -17.32 19.86
N ASN A 122 -0.41 -16.68 18.99
CA ASN A 122 1.02 -16.96 18.86
C ASN A 122 1.88 -16.12 19.80
N TYR A 123 1.41 -14.92 20.17
CA TYR A 123 2.22 -13.94 20.88
C TYR A 123 1.57 -13.36 22.14
N GLU A 124 0.34 -13.77 22.48
CA GLU A 124 -0.44 -13.18 23.57
C GLU A 124 -0.55 -11.65 23.46
N ALA A 125 -0.51 -11.14 22.22
CA ALA A 125 -0.46 -9.72 21.91
C ALA A 125 -1.80 -9.21 21.38
N SER A 126 -2.05 -7.92 21.59
CA SER A 126 -3.12 -7.16 20.93
C SER A 126 -2.69 -6.69 19.53
N GLY A 127 -3.61 -6.09 18.78
CA GLY A 127 -3.36 -5.68 17.40
C GLY A 127 -3.44 -6.86 16.44
N TRP A 128 -2.66 -6.82 15.35
CA TRP A 128 -2.61 -7.88 14.35
C TRP A 128 -1.19 -8.07 13.81
N VAL A 129 -0.90 -9.26 13.30
CA VAL A 129 0.41 -9.62 12.74
C VAL A 129 0.22 -10.45 11.48
N ALA A 130 1.08 -10.25 10.49
CA ALA A 130 1.20 -11.12 9.33
C ALA A 130 2.69 -11.39 9.04
N HIS A 131 3.00 -12.63 8.67
CA HIS A 131 4.37 -13.09 8.45
C HIS A 131 4.80 -12.92 6.99
N GLN A 132 5.79 -13.69 6.52
CA GLN A 132 6.43 -13.53 5.22
C GLN A 132 5.60 -14.04 4.01
N VAL A 133 4.64 -14.94 4.20
CA VAL A 133 3.78 -15.47 3.13
C VAL A 133 2.32 -15.47 3.58
N THR A 134 1.43 -15.18 2.64
CA THR A 134 -0.03 -15.29 2.79
C THR A 134 -0.64 -15.95 1.55
N ASP A 135 -1.96 -15.99 1.43
CA ASP A 135 -2.68 -16.66 0.35
C ASP A 135 -4.06 -16.02 0.13
N ILE A 136 -4.84 -16.51 -0.84
CA ILE A 136 -6.19 -15.98 -1.13
C ILE A 136 -7.14 -15.98 0.08
N TRP A 137 -6.84 -16.73 1.15
CA TRP A 137 -7.60 -16.78 2.39
C TRP A 137 -7.10 -15.77 3.43
N ALA A 138 -6.15 -14.91 3.06
CA ALA A 138 -5.46 -13.96 3.91
C ALA A 138 -4.84 -14.63 5.15
N LYS A 139 -4.14 -15.76 4.95
CA LYS A 139 -3.36 -16.42 6.01
C LYS A 139 -2.33 -15.45 6.61
N THR A 140 -2.24 -15.41 7.94
CA THR A 140 -1.34 -14.51 8.69
C THR A 140 -0.33 -15.21 9.58
N SER A 141 -0.47 -16.51 9.83
CA SER A 141 0.47 -17.30 10.63
C SER A 141 1.80 -17.56 9.89
N PRO A 142 2.89 -17.86 10.61
CA PRO A 142 4.13 -18.34 10.01
C PRO A 142 3.86 -19.48 9.03
N ASP A 143 4.67 -19.58 7.98
CA ASP A 143 4.58 -20.74 7.09
C ASP A 143 5.33 -21.95 7.64
N ARG A 144 4.99 -23.14 7.14
CA ARG A 144 5.72 -24.36 7.50
C ARG A 144 7.14 -24.29 6.92
N GLY A 145 8.14 -24.82 7.62
CA GLY A 145 9.51 -24.95 7.12
C GLY A 145 10.55 -24.34 8.06
N GLU A 146 11.65 -23.81 7.51
CA GLU A 146 12.76 -23.33 8.32
C GLU A 146 12.49 -21.94 8.90
N ALA A 147 12.77 -21.78 10.19
CA ALA A 147 12.53 -20.53 10.91
C ALA A 147 13.24 -19.30 10.30
N VAL A 148 14.38 -19.50 9.61
CA VAL A 148 15.17 -18.42 8.99
C VAL A 148 14.39 -17.59 7.99
N TRP A 149 13.38 -18.17 7.35
CA TRP A 149 12.44 -17.46 6.48
C TRP A 149 11.01 -17.51 7.01
N ALA A 150 10.60 -18.58 7.68
CA ALA A 150 9.23 -18.76 8.13
C ALA A 150 8.81 -17.86 9.30
N LEU A 151 9.74 -17.50 10.18
CA LEU A 151 9.44 -16.75 11.41
C LEU A 151 9.86 -15.29 11.26
N TRP A 152 9.13 -14.55 10.42
CA TRP A 152 9.38 -13.13 10.20
C TRP A 152 8.07 -12.32 10.35
N PRO A 153 7.74 -11.82 11.55
CA PRO A 153 6.42 -11.24 11.89
C PRO A 153 6.23 -9.78 11.47
N ILE A 154 6.98 -9.29 10.48
CA ILE A 154 7.02 -7.86 10.11
C ILE A 154 6.31 -7.59 8.77
N GLY A 155 5.77 -8.62 8.10
CA GLY A 155 5.11 -8.48 6.80
C GLY A 155 3.92 -7.54 6.82
N GLY A 156 3.03 -7.71 7.80
CA GLY A 156 1.89 -6.81 7.98
C GLY A 156 2.30 -5.36 8.22
N ALA A 157 3.30 -5.12 9.07
CA ALA A 157 3.81 -3.79 9.36
C ALA A 157 4.45 -3.11 8.14
N TRP A 158 5.20 -3.86 7.31
CA TRP A 158 5.76 -3.32 6.07
C TRP A 158 4.66 -3.01 5.04
N LEU A 159 3.63 -3.87 4.91
CA LEU A 159 2.51 -3.54 4.02
C LEU A 159 1.81 -2.23 4.40
N CYS A 160 1.69 -1.93 5.71
CA CYS A 160 1.11 -0.67 6.16
C CYS A 160 1.88 0.58 5.70
N THR A 161 3.16 0.47 5.29
CA THR A 161 3.87 1.63 4.72
C THR A 161 3.22 2.10 3.43
N HIS A 162 2.57 1.22 2.67
CA HIS A 162 1.84 1.61 1.45
C HIS A 162 0.58 2.44 1.74
N LEU A 163 -0.08 2.24 2.89
CA LEU A 163 -1.19 3.10 3.32
C LEU A 163 -0.68 4.53 3.56
N TRP A 164 0.46 4.65 4.23
CA TRP A 164 1.12 5.92 4.47
C TRP A 164 1.64 6.59 3.18
N GLU A 165 2.24 5.82 2.28
CA GLU A 165 2.67 6.32 0.97
C GLU A 165 1.50 6.83 0.15
N HIS A 166 0.38 6.08 0.10
CA HIS A 166 -0.82 6.49 -0.61
C HIS A 166 -1.34 7.82 -0.08
N PHE A 167 -1.43 7.93 1.25
CA PHE A 167 -1.84 9.15 1.92
C PHE A 167 -0.92 10.33 1.57
N THR A 168 0.40 10.18 1.73
CA THR A 168 1.36 11.27 1.49
C THR A 168 1.50 11.66 0.01
N TYR A 169 1.22 10.74 -0.92
CA TYR A 169 1.30 11.00 -2.35
C TYR A 169 0.04 11.67 -2.89
N THR A 170 -1.13 11.23 -2.45
CA THR A 170 -2.41 11.78 -2.91
C THR A 170 -2.80 13.04 -2.14
N MET A 171 -2.32 13.17 -0.90
CA MET A 171 -2.83 14.11 0.09
C MET A 171 -4.36 14.06 0.16
N ASP A 172 -4.95 12.89 -0.10
CA ASP A 172 -6.40 12.74 -0.12
C ASP A 172 -6.90 13.01 1.29
N LYS A 173 -7.72 14.04 1.37
CA LYS A 173 -8.29 14.52 2.61
C LYS A 173 -9.70 14.01 2.62
N GLY A 174 -10.11 13.45 3.74
CA GLY A 174 -11.50 13.12 3.95
C GLY A 174 -12.43 14.34 3.82
N PRO A 175 -13.75 14.10 3.84
CA PRO A 175 -14.74 15.17 3.85
C PRO A 175 -14.38 16.26 4.89
N GLY A 176 -14.22 17.51 4.44
CA GLY A 176 -13.90 18.64 5.31
C GLY A 176 -12.44 19.07 5.36
N GLY A 177 -11.54 18.42 4.61
CA GLY A 177 -10.14 18.87 4.46
C GLY A 177 -9.19 18.38 5.56
N TYR A 178 -9.63 17.44 6.39
CA TYR A 178 -8.86 16.76 7.42
C TYR A 178 -8.20 15.49 6.87
N LEU A 179 -7.17 15.00 7.55
CA LEU A 179 -6.55 13.72 7.22
C LEU A 179 -7.40 12.60 7.81
N GLU A 180 -7.62 11.56 7.01
CA GLU A 180 -8.40 10.39 7.42
C GLU A 180 -7.61 9.09 7.27
N THR A 181 -7.94 8.10 8.09
CA THR A 181 -7.55 6.71 7.84
C THR A 181 -8.71 5.98 7.17
N ASN A 182 -8.43 5.31 6.05
CA ASN A 182 -9.43 4.57 5.30
C ASN A 182 -8.77 3.38 4.59
N PRO A 183 -9.24 2.13 4.81
CA PRO A 183 -10.29 1.74 5.76
C PRO A 183 -9.81 1.84 7.22
N SER A 184 -10.73 2.08 8.15
CA SER A 184 -10.46 2.16 9.58
C SER A 184 -11.43 1.29 10.38
N THR A 185 -10.98 0.77 11.52
CA THR A 185 -11.82 -0.02 12.45
C THR A 185 -11.52 0.39 13.88
N SER A 186 -12.51 0.44 14.76
CA SER A 186 -12.26 0.41 16.20
C SER A 186 -12.14 -1.06 16.63
N PRO A 187 -10.98 -1.53 17.12
CA PRO A 187 -10.74 -2.96 17.32
C PRO A 187 -11.84 -3.66 18.12
N GLU A 188 -12.29 -4.80 17.58
CA GLU A 188 -13.33 -5.66 18.17
C GLU A 188 -14.71 -5.00 18.38
N HIS A 189 -14.90 -3.78 17.86
CA HIS A 189 -16.17 -3.06 17.94
C HIS A 189 -16.94 -3.15 16.61
N MET A 190 -18.24 -3.45 16.71
CA MET A 190 -19.20 -3.34 15.61
C MET A 190 -20.10 -2.13 15.88
N PHE A 191 -20.35 -1.33 14.85
CA PHE A 191 -21.29 -0.21 14.90
C PHE A 191 -22.44 -0.46 13.92
N VAL A 192 -23.50 0.36 14.01
CA VAL A 192 -24.63 0.30 13.08
C VAL A 192 -24.38 1.32 11.96
N ALA A 193 -24.26 0.84 10.72
CA ALA A 193 -24.09 1.68 9.54
C ALA A 193 -25.39 2.45 9.20
N PRO A 194 -25.34 3.50 8.35
CA PRO A 194 -26.52 4.28 7.96
C PRO A 194 -27.66 3.47 7.33
N ASP A 195 -27.37 2.29 6.79
CA ASP A 195 -28.35 1.36 6.24
C ASP A 195 -29.00 0.44 7.31
N GLY A 196 -28.67 0.64 8.58
CA GLY A 196 -29.19 -0.09 9.73
C GLY A 196 -28.50 -1.44 9.99
N LYS A 197 -27.47 -1.80 9.21
CA LYS A 197 -26.77 -3.08 9.37
C LYS A 197 -25.53 -2.94 10.26
N PRO A 198 -25.12 -4.03 10.94
CA PRO A 198 -23.82 -4.07 11.63
C PRO A 198 -22.67 -3.89 10.63
N ALA A 199 -21.70 -3.04 10.98
CA ALA A 199 -20.47 -2.81 10.25
C ALA A 199 -19.29 -2.71 11.22
N SER A 200 -18.08 -2.99 10.73
CA SER A 200 -16.83 -2.87 11.50
C SER A 200 -15.83 -1.92 10.86
N VAL A 201 -16.05 -1.51 9.61
CA VAL A 201 -15.15 -0.67 8.82
C VAL A 201 -15.79 0.70 8.59
N SER A 202 -15.08 1.75 8.99
CA SER A 202 -15.43 3.16 8.81
C SER A 202 -14.22 3.95 8.30
N TYR A 203 -14.34 5.27 8.38
CA TYR A 203 -13.24 6.22 8.18
C TYR A 203 -12.80 6.72 9.56
N SER A 204 -11.50 6.79 9.81
CA SER A 204 -10.92 7.49 10.97
C SER A 204 -11.52 7.12 12.32
N SER A 205 -11.46 5.84 12.69
CA SER A 205 -11.85 5.41 14.04
C SER A 205 -11.15 6.30 15.08
N THR A 206 -11.85 6.60 16.18
CA THR A 206 -11.27 7.41 17.26
C THR A 206 -9.94 6.82 17.74
N MET A 207 -9.77 5.48 17.68
CA MET A 207 -8.53 4.81 18.04
C MET A 207 -7.40 5.10 17.04
N ASP A 208 -7.67 5.05 15.73
CA ASP A 208 -6.67 5.37 14.70
C ASP A 208 -6.13 6.80 14.90
N ILE A 209 -7.05 7.75 15.05
CA ILE A 209 -6.67 9.16 15.23
C ILE A 209 -5.89 9.35 16.53
N ALA A 210 -6.30 8.70 17.62
CA ALA A 210 -5.59 8.80 18.90
C ALA A 210 -4.16 8.23 18.80
N ILE A 211 -4.00 7.05 18.20
CA ILE A 211 -2.69 6.40 18.03
C ILE A 211 -1.79 7.23 17.10
N ILE A 212 -2.30 7.71 15.96
CA ILE A 212 -1.51 8.51 15.03
C ILE A 212 -1.11 9.85 15.69
N THR A 213 -2.03 10.45 16.45
CA THR A 213 -1.77 11.67 17.22
C THR A 213 -0.66 11.45 18.25
N GLU A 214 -0.67 10.33 18.96
CA GLU A 214 0.37 9.96 19.92
C GLU A 214 1.72 9.75 19.22
N VAL A 215 1.76 8.90 18.19
CA VAL A 215 2.98 8.59 17.43
C VAL A 215 3.61 9.86 16.84
N PHE A 216 2.80 10.76 16.26
CA PHE A 216 3.31 12.02 15.73
C PHE A 216 3.86 12.93 16.83
N SER A 217 3.23 12.95 18.00
CA SER A 217 3.69 13.72 19.17
C SER A 217 5.03 13.18 19.70
N GLU A 218 5.18 11.85 19.76
CA GLU A 218 6.42 11.18 20.15
C GLU A 218 7.54 11.47 19.14
N ILE A 219 7.27 11.39 17.83
CA ILE A 219 8.24 11.68 16.77
C ILE A 219 8.75 13.13 16.87
N VAL A 220 7.83 14.09 17.05
CA VAL A 220 8.19 15.51 17.20
C VAL A 220 9.03 15.72 18.47
N SER A 221 8.63 15.10 19.59
CA SER A 221 9.34 15.19 20.87
C SER A 221 10.76 14.59 20.78
N ALA A 222 10.89 13.42 20.16
CA ALA A 222 12.19 12.78 19.93
C ALA A 222 13.10 13.63 19.04
N ALA A 223 12.55 14.24 17.99
CA ALA A 223 13.32 15.12 17.11
C ALA A 223 13.83 16.38 17.84
N GLU A 224 13.09 16.90 18.79
CA GLU A 224 13.51 18.03 19.62
C GLU A 224 14.69 17.66 20.53
N ILE A 225 14.61 16.51 21.21
CA ILE A 225 15.70 15.98 22.07
C ILE A 225 16.97 15.74 21.25
N LEU A 226 16.82 15.20 20.03
CA LEU A 226 17.94 14.90 19.14
C LEU A 226 18.47 16.12 18.37
N GLY A 227 17.90 17.32 18.58
CA GLY A 227 18.31 18.55 17.89
C GLY A 227 18.00 18.56 16.38
N ARG A 228 17.03 17.75 15.93
CA ARG A 228 16.62 17.59 14.52
C ARG A 228 15.26 18.24 14.20
N LYS A 229 14.85 19.23 14.98
CA LYS A 229 13.55 19.91 14.85
C LYS A 229 13.28 20.57 13.47
N ASP A 230 14.33 20.87 12.72
CA ASP A 230 14.28 21.55 11.41
C ASP A 230 14.35 20.55 10.24
N ASP A 231 14.32 19.25 10.53
CA ASP A 231 14.26 18.20 9.50
C ASP A 231 12.96 18.29 8.69
N ALA A 232 13.08 18.17 7.37
CA ALA A 232 11.94 18.26 6.46
C ALA A 232 10.83 17.24 6.76
N LEU A 233 11.19 16.06 7.28
CA LEU A 233 10.22 15.05 7.72
C LEU A 233 9.43 15.53 8.94
N ILE A 234 10.11 16.16 9.91
CA ILE A 234 9.47 16.67 11.13
C ILE A 234 8.53 17.83 10.81
N GLY A 235 8.89 18.68 9.84
CA GLY A 235 7.97 19.68 9.28
C GLY A 235 6.69 19.05 8.74
N LYS A 236 6.80 17.98 7.93
CA LYS A 236 5.63 17.25 7.40
C LYS A 236 4.79 16.61 8.50
N VAL A 237 5.42 16.02 9.52
CA VAL A 237 4.72 15.39 10.66
C VAL A 237 3.93 16.44 11.45
N ARG A 238 4.50 17.61 11.74
CA ARG A 238 3.79 18.73 12.38
C ARG A 238 2.60 19.20 11.54
N ASP A 239 2.81 19.40 10.24
CA ASP A 239 1.74 19.82 9.33
C ASP A 239 0.61 18.79 9.23
N ALA A 240 0.94 17.50 9.30
CA ALA A 240 -0.05 16.42 9.31
C ALA A 240 -0.79 16.35 10.64
N HIS A 241 -0.08 16.50 11.76
CA HIS A 241 -0.67 16.49 13.11
C HIS A 241 -1.77 17.53 13.29
N THR A 242 -1.57 18.75 12.77
CA THR A 242 -2.60 19.81 12.84
C THR A 242 -3.89 19.51 12.05
N LYS A 243 -3.86 18.49 11.18
CA LYS A 243 -4.96 18.13 10.29
C LYS A 243 -5.62 16.80 10.66
N LEU A 244 -5.17 16.15 11.74
CA LEU A 244 -5.86 15.03 12.36
C LEU A 244 -7.01 15.58 13.21
N GLN A 245 -8.25 15.20 12.91
CA GLN A 245 -9.41 15.64 13.68
C GLN A 245 -9.77 14.57 14.72
N ILE A 246 -9.73 14.89 16.01
CA ILE A 246 -10.39 14.07 17.02
C ILE A 246 -11.90 14.27 16.80
N PRO A 247 -12.69 13.22 16.52
CA PRO A 247 -14.14 13.36 16.35
C PRO A 247 -14.73 14.06 17.58
N GLY A 248 -15.28 15.25 17.38
CA GLY A 248 -15.91 16.00 18.47
C GLY A 248 -17.12 15.23 19.00
N ARG A 249 -17.33 15.29 20.32
CA ARG A 249 -18.56 14.83 20.99
C ARG A 249 -19.79 15.42 20.25
N LYS A 250 -20.47 14.64 19.41
CA LYS A 250 -21.84 14.97 19.03
C LYS A 250 -22.71 14.71 20.26
N ALA A 251 -23.61 15.64 20.53
CA ALA A 251 -24.37 15.70 21.78
C ALA A 251 -25.26 14.47 22.03
N ASP A 252 -25.49 13.61 21.04
CA ASP A 252 -26.29 12.40 21.19
C ASP A 252 -25.65 11.21 20.46
N SER A 253 -25.47 10.13 21.22
CA SER A 253 -25.21 8.74 20.81
C SER A 253 -23.96 8.41 19.97
N GLN A 254 -23.09 7.64 20.62
CA GLN A 254 -22.05 6.74 20.10
C GLN A 254 -20.88 7.39 19.34
N PHE A 255 -19.66 7.00 19.75
CA PHE A 255 -18.43 7.31 19.06
C PHE A 255 -18.49 6.71 17.66
N TYR A 256 -18.41 7.57 16.64
CA TYR A 256 -18.13 7.16 15.26
C TYR A 256 -16.62 7.15 15.06
#